data_AF-A0A524A3Q6-F1
#
_entry.id   AF-A0A524A3Q6-F1
#
_cell.length_a   1.000
_cell.length_b   1.000
_cell.length_c   1.000
_cell.angle_alpha   90.00
_cell.angle_beta   90.00
_cell.angle_gamma   90.00
#
_symmetry.space_group_name_H-M   'P 1'
#
loop_
_entity.id
_entity.type
_entity.pdbx_description
1 polymer ?
#
loop_
_entity_poly.entity_id
_entity_poly.type
_entity_poly.pdbx_seq_one_letter_code
_entity_poly.pdbx_strand_id
1 'polypeptide(L)'
;MMRMDWWINVGIAVCSYLLGMAFAGSFLGRKWMGTVDVFLHKVFKKEVTTSKYLVWKHFYCLDDPPKPPSMKNPRKLTEILLAKLL
;
A
#
# COMPACT_ATOMS: atom_id res chain seq x y z
N MET A 1 -19.93 -41.12 -11.57
CA MET A 1 -18.83 -40.37 -10.89
C MET A 1 -18.71 -38.98 -11.53
N MET A 2 -19.74 -38.14 -11.44
CA MET A 2 -19.77 -36.78 -12.04
C MET A 2 -20.54 -35.74 -11.18
N ARG A 3 -21.07 -36.14 -10.02
CA ARG A 3 -21.92 -35.28 -9.17
C ARG A 3 -21.18 -34.70 -7.97
N MET A 4 -20.18 -35.40 -7.43
CA MET A 4 -19.41 -34.97 -6.27
C MET A 4 -18.44 -33.83 -6.62
N ASP A 5 -17.81 -33.89 -7.79
CA ASP A 5 -16.82 -32.91 -8.25
C ASP A 5 -17.42 -31.54 -8.56
N TRP A 6 -18.70 -31.49 -8.95
CA TRP A 6 -19.39 -30.24 -9.24
C TRP A 6 -19.60 -29.40 -7.97
N TRP A 7 -20.07 -30.02 -6.89
CA TRP A 7 -20.25 -29.34 -5.60
C TRP A 7 -18.92 -28.85 -5.02
N ILE A 8 -17.86 -29.64 -5.19
CA ILE A 8 -16.50 -29.27 -4.75
C ILE A 8 -16.00 -28.08 -5.57
N ASN A 9 -16.15 -28.08 -6.90
CA ASN A 9 -15.75 -26.96 -7.75
C ASN A 9 -16.53 -25.67 -7.47
N VAL A 10 -17.84 -25.78 -7.24
CA VAL A 10 -18.67 -24.64 -6.83
C VAL A 10 -18.22 -24.10 -5.47
N GLY A 11 -17.93 -24.98 -4.50
CA GLY A 11 -17.38 -24.59 -3.20
C GLY A 11 -16.04 -23.85 -3.31
N ILE A 12 -15.12 -24.34 -4.13
CA ILE A 12 -13.82 -23.70 -4.39
C ILE A 12 -14.00 -22.34 -5.09
N ALA A 13 -14.93 -22.23 -6.04
CA ALA A 13 -15.22 -20.97 -6.73
C ALA A 13 -15.78 -19.91 -5.77
N VAL A 14 -16.71 -20.29 -4.89
CA VAL A 14 -17.27 -19.39 -3.88
C VAL A 14 -16.19 -18.96 -2.86
N CYS A 15 -15.39 -19.90 -2.37
CA CYS A 15 -14.30 -19.60 -1.43
C CYS A 15 -13.24 -18.68 -2.05
N SER A 16 -12.83 -18.94 -3.29
CA SER A 16 -11.84 -18.10 -3.99
C SER A 16 -12.38 -16.71 -4.31
N TYR A 17 -13.67 -16.58 -4.63
CA TYR A 17 -14.34 -15.28 -4.81
C TYR A 17 -14.40 -14.47 -3.51
N LEU A 18 -14.79 -15.10 -2.39
CA LEU A 18 -14.83 -14.44 -1.08
C LEU A 18 -13.44 -14.03 -0.61
N LEU A 19 -12.43 -14.88 -0.81
CA LEU A 19 -11.04 -14.54 -0.57
C LEU A 19 -10.61 -13.35 -1.44
N GLY A 20 -10.92 -13.37 -2.75
CA GLY A 20 -10.61 -12.28 -3.67
C GLY A 20 -11.23 -10.95 -3.23
N MET A 21 -12.51 -10.95 -2.83
CA MET A 21 -13.20 -9.78 -2.28
C MET A 21 -12.57 -9.27 -0.98
N ALA A 22 -12.21 -10.17 -0.05
CA ALA A 22 -11.56 -9.81 1.21
C ALA A 22 -10.16 -9.21 1.00
N PHE A 23 -9.38 -9.77 0.07
CA PHE A 23 -8.09 -9.21 -0.32
C PHE A 23 -8.26 -7.87 -1.01
N ALA A 24 -9.18 -7.75 -1.99
CA ALA A 24 -9.45 -6.50 -2.68
C ALA A 24 -9.86 -5.39 -1.71
N GLY A 25 -10.75 -5.68 -0.76
CA GLY A 25 -11.14 -4.76 0.30
C GLY A 25 -9.97 -4.35 1.21
N SER A 26 -9.09 -5.28 1.54
CA SER A 26 -7.89 -5.00 2.37
C SER A 26 -6.86 -4.15 1.63
N PHE A 27 -6.68 -4.33 0.33
CA PHE A 27 -5.80 -3.51 -0.49
C PHE A 27 -6.41 -2.12 -0.76
N LEU A 28 -7.69 -2.04 -1.13
CA LEU A 28 -8.39 -0.77 -1.29
C LEU A 28 -8.40 0.02 0.03
N GLY A 29 -8.73 -0.63 1.14
CA GLY A 29 -8.75 -0.01 2.47
C GLY A 29 -7.39 0.53 2.88
N ARG A 30 -6.30 -0.21 2.62
CA ARG A 30 -4.94 0.29 2.83
C ARG A 30 -4.63 1.51 1.96
N LYS A 31 -4.95 1.46 0.65
CA LYS A 31 -4.72 2.60 -0.26
C LYS A 31 -5.51 3.84 0.17
N TRP A 32 -6.75 3.67 0.62
CA TRP A 32 -7.61 4.74 1.12
C TRP A 32 -7.08 5.35 2.42
N MET A 33 -6.70 4.51 3.38
CA MET A 33 -6.15 4.93 4.66
C MET A 33 -4.84 5.71 4.49
N GLY A 34 -3.96 5.26 3.59
CA GLY A 34 -2.75 6.01 3.22
C GLY A 34 -3.07 7.37 2.57
N THR A 35 -4.09 7.44 1.72
CA THR A 35 -4.50 8.70 1.07
C THR A 35 -5.01 9.72 2.08
N VAL A 36 -5.83 9.28 3.03
CA VAL A 36 -6.32 10.12 4.14
C VAL A 36 -5.16 10.59 5.02
N ASP A 37 -4.21 9.71 5.35
CA ASP A 37 -3.05 10.09 6.16
C ASP A 37 -2.18 11.14 5.44
N VAL A 38 -1.94 10.98 4.14
CA VAL A 38 -1.25 11.99 3.30
C VAL A 38 -2.02 13.32 3.28
N PHE A 39 -3.34 13.28 3.15
CA PHE A 39 -4.19 14.48 3.16
C PHE A 39 -4.10 15.20 4.51
N LEU A 40 -4.25 14.47 5.61
CA LEU A 40 -4.14 15.02 6.96
C LEU A 40 -2.75 15.63 7.19
N HIS A 41 -1.71 14.97 6.69
CA HIS A 41 -0.34 15.45 6.80
C HIS A 41 -0.10 16.76 6.05
N LYS A 42 -0.70 16.91 4.85
CA LYS A 42 -0.71 18.18 4.10
C LYS A 42 -1.47 19.29 4.86
N VAL A 43 -2.61 18.97 5.47
CA VAL A 43 -3.43 19.93 6.24
C VAL A 43 -2.67 20.42 7.47
N PHE A 44 -2.03 19.51 8.21
CA PHE A 44 -1.28 19.85 9.42
C PHE A 44 0.13 20.41 9.16
N LYS A 45 0.57 20.52 7.90
CA LYS A 45 1.93 20.98 7.50
C LYS A 45 3.05 20.29 8.29
N LYS A 46 2.87 19.02 8.66
CA LYS A 46 3.85 18.28 9.46
C LYS A 46 5.02 17.88 8.56
N GLU A 47 6.21 17.74 9.12
CA GLU A 47 7.36 17.30 8.31
C GLU A 47 7.21 15.82 7.91
N VAL A 48 7.42 15.54 6.62
CA VAL A 48 7.40 14.16 6.12
C VAL A 48 8.76 13.56 6.41
N THR A 49 8.79 12.55 7.28
CA THR A 49 9.99 11.77 7.58
C THR A 49 10.15 10.63 6.58
N THR A 50 11.38 10.20 6.28
CA THR A 50 11.68 9.07 5.37
C THR A 50 10.94 7.79 5.78
N SER A 51 10.79 7.53 7.08
CA SER A 51 10.05 6.38 7.60
C SER A 51 8.56 6.40 7.22
N LYS A 52 7.92 7.58 7.26
CA LYS A 52 6.51 7.73 6.84
C LYS A 52 6.35 7.53 5.33
N TYR A 53 7.30 8.03 4.54
CA TYR A 53 7.31 7.80 3.10
C TYR A 53 7.42 6.31 2.75
N LEU A 54 8.29 5.57 3.46
CA LEU A 54 8.42 4.11 3.30
C LEU A 54 7.12 3.39 3.64
N VAL A 55 6.44 3.79 4.71
CA VAL A 55 5.13 3.24 5.06
C VAL A 55 4.09 3.52 3.97
N TRP A 56 4.03 4.74 3.43
CA TRP A 56 3.11 5.04 2.34
C TRP A 56 3.41 4.27 1.05
N LYS A 57 4.69 4.14 0.68
CA LYS A 57 5.12 3.45 -0.55
C LYS A 57 5.01 1.93 -0.45
N HIS A 58 5.43 1.33 0.67
CA HIS A 58 5.50 -0.13 0.83
C HIS A 58 4.27 -0.74 1.52
N PHE A 59 3.73 -0.11 2.56
CA PHE A 59 2.60 -0.68 3.31
C PHE A 59 1.25 -0.29 2.71
N TYR A 60 1.12 0.96 2.27
CA TYR A 60 -0.13 1.48 1.72
C TYR A 60 -0.19 1.47 0.18
N CYS A 61 0.89 1.03 -0.49
CA CYS A 61 1.00 0.96 -1.94
C CYS A 61 0.50 2.23 -2.65
N LEU A 62 0.85 3.39 -2.11
CA LEU A 62 0.60 4.67 -2.77
C LEU A 62 1.60 4.85 -3.91
N ASP A 63 1.08 5.16 -5.10
CA ASP A 63 1.89 5.35 -6.31
C ASP A 63 2.79 6.60 -6.22
N ASP A 64 2.27 7.71 -5.65
CA ASP A 64 2.97 8.99 -5.59
C ASP A 64 2.84 9.71 -4.22
N PRO A 65 3.42 9.14 -3.13
CA PRO A 65 3.40 9.78 -1.82
C PRO A 65 4.31 11.01 -1.77
N PRO A 66 3.98 12.03 -0.95
CA PRO A 66 4.79 13.25 -0.86
C PRO A 66 6.20 12.92 -0.37
N LYS A 67 7.21 13.28 -1.16
CA LYS A 67 8.61 12.98 -0.85
C LYS A 67 9.14 13.87 0.28
N PRO A 68 9.89 13.30 1.24
CA PRO A 68 10.51 14.07 2.32
C PRO A 68 11.57 15.03 1.76
N PRO A 69 11.82 16.19 2.41
CA PRO A 69 12.83 17.15 1.97
C PRO A 69 14.24 16.54 1.90
N SER A 70 14.54 15.57 2.77
CA SER A 70 15.77 14.78 2.76
C SER A 70 15.97 13.94 1.50
N MET A 71 14.91 13.59 0.76
CA MET A 71 15.02 12.92 -0.55
C MET A 71 14.93 13.89 -1.74
N LYS A 72 14.32 15.07 -1.56
CA LYS A 72 14.36 16.13 -2.58
C LYS A 72 15.74 16.76 -2.70
N ASN A 73 16.47 16.88 -1.60
CA ASN A 73 17.81 17.45 -1.59
C ASN A 73 18.71 16.70 -0.60
N PRO A 74 19.14 15.47 -0.96
CA PRO A 74 19.88 14.59 -0.06
C PRO A 74 21.25 15.18 0.25
N ARG A 75 21.53 15.42 1.54
CA ARG A 75 22.81 15.97 2.02
C ARG A 75 23.74 14.90 2.58
N LYS A 76 23.20 13.76 3.02
CA LYS A 76 23.99 12.63 3.56
C LYS A 76 24.06 11.46 2.58
N LEU A 77 25.18 10.72 2.61
CA LEU A 77 25.40 9.53 1.78
C LEU A 77 24.29 8.49 1.89
N THR A 78 23.78 8.26 3.09
CA THR A 78 22.66 7.35 3.35
C THR A 78 21.35 7.82 2.69
N GLU A 79 21.12 9.14 2.61
CA GLU A 79 19.96 9.73 1.94
C GLU A 79 20.08 9.65 0.43
N ILE A 80 21.29 9.82 -0.12
CA ILE A 80 21.58 9.64 -1.56
C ILE A 80 21.34 8.19 -1.98
N LEU A 81 21.80 7.24 -1.16
CA LEU A 81 21.63 5.81 -1.43
C LEU A 81 20.15 5.43 -1.38
N LEU A 82 19.42 5.88 -0.36
CA LEU A 82 17.97 5.69 -0.28
C LEU A 82 17.22 6.35 -1.44
N ALA A 83 17.60 7.56 -1.86
CA ALA A 83 16.95 8.27 -2.97
C ALA A 83 17.22 7.65 -4.35
N LYS A 84 18.32 6.90 -4.51
CA LYS A 84 18.59 6.13 -5.74
C LYS A 84 17.95 4.75 -5.76
N LEU A 85 17.72 4.16 -4.58
CA LEU A 85 17.24 2.79 -4.45
C LEU A 85 15.69 2.71 -4.35
N LEU A 86 15.04 3.83 -3.98
CA LEU A 86 13.58 4.02 -3.91
C LEU A 86 13.05 4.85 -5.07
#